data_AF-A0AAD8DSZ0-F1
#
_entry.id   AF-A0AAD8DSZ0-F1
#
_cell.length_a   1.000
_cell.length_b   1.000
_cell.length_c   1.000
_cell.angle_alpha   90.00
_cell.angle_beta   90.00
_cell.angle_gamma   90.00
#
_symmetry.space_group_name_H-M   'P 1'
#
loop_
_entity.id
_entity.type
_entity.pdbx_description
1 polymer ?
#
loop_
_entity_poly.entity_id
_entity_poly.type
_entity_poly.pdbx_seq_one_letter_code
_entity_poly.pdbx_strand_id
1 'polypeptide(L)'
;MISLVAKIINIFATSLQTVLLLASFTGKFIVSTVTWILSIVISTLKSILFFFQIVYEDNVSIFTEEIPASANGILDAFIYQVHYLQDGVINICNEMYSKLSGLVATANWLTQAVIVMLSEVLTLVKSSVIFVGDTVWLIVTFVPIHLPQLLRAVFKYIGHVIGSLIVDAYMTLLKFTNYLTEVPLQSFMGITSAIIIVRLCVHFRETIVIQMNMLYWSLIRNVLYLYYALLNYFTNSEVGLITQMAGGQDIDSRDVTIGSSPIDDAANAADSLCVICQERQKCVLTLPCRHVCLCTDCCRRLYGYQRTCPICRTFIYHTVTVYL
;
A
#
# COMPACT_ATOMS: atom_id res chain seq x y z
N MET A 1 -8.40 24.76 -25.04
CA MET A 1 -9.80 24.26 -24.91
C MET A 1 -10.66 25.14 -24.00
N ILE A 2 -10.23 25.45 -22.77
CA ILE A 2 -11.04 26.26 -21.82
C ILE A 2 -11.41 27.65 -22.37
N SER A 3 -10.48 28.33 -23.07
CA SER A 3 -10.76 29.65 -23.67
C SER A 3 -11.82 29.63 -24.78
N LEU A 4 -11.91 28.53 -25.54
CA LEU A 4 -12.84 28.39 -26.66
C LEU A 4 -14.26 28.13 -26.16
N VAL A 5 -14.41 27.32 -25.11
CA VAL A 5 -15.70 27.08 -24.46
C VAL A 5 -16.24 28.37 -23.84
N ALA A 6 -15.40 29.14 -23.13
CA ALA A 6 -15.81 30.42 -22.55
C ALA A 6 -16.26 31.44 -23.61
N LYS A 7 -15.55 31.48 -24.74
CA LYS A 7 -15.87 32.29 -25.91
C LYS A 7 -17.22 31.93 -26.54
N ILE A 8 -17.53 30.63 -26.70
CA ILE A 8 -18.82 30.16 -27.21
C ILE A 8 -19.96 30.54 -26.26
N ILE A 9 -19.78 30.34 -24.96
CA ILE A 9 -20.78 30.71 -23.94
C ILE A 9 -21.07 32.22 -24.00
N ASN A 10 -20.04 33.05 -24.18
CA ASN A 10 -20.21 34.50 -24.29
C ASN A 10 -20.98 34.90 -25.57
N ILE A 11 -20.71 34.26 -26.71
CA ILE A 11 -21.49 34.49 -27.95
C ILE A 11 -22.97 34.11 -27.73
N PHE A 12 -23.23 32.97 -27.10
CA PHE A 12 -24.59 32.53 -26.83
C PHE A 12 -25.32 33.49 -25.87
N ALA A 13 -24.66 33.94 -24.81
CA ALA A 13 -25.21 34.89 -23.85
C ALA A 13 -25.54 36.23 -24.52
N THR A 14 -24.62 36.75 -25.35
CA THR A 14 -24.84 38.01 -26.08
C THR A 14 -25.95 37.88 -27.14
N SER A 15 -26.06 36.74 -27.84
CA SER A 15 -27.19 36.53 -28.77
C SER A 15 -28.53 36.42 -28.05
N LEU A 16 -28.57 35.78 -26.88
CA LEU A 16 -29.78 35.70 -26.07
C LEU A 16 -30.21 37.10 -25.60
N GLN A 17 -29.23 37.91 -25.16
CA GLN A 17 -29.47 39.28 -24.73
C GLN A 17 -30.03 40.16 -25.86
N THR A 18 -29.52 40.04 -27.10
CA THR A 18 -30.05 40.81 -28.24
C THR A 18 -31.46 40.40 -28.60
N VAL A 19 -31.79 39.11 -28.57
CA VAL A 19 -33.15 38.61 -28.83
C VAL A 19 -34.14 39.15 -27.79
N LEU A 20 -33.78 39.11 -26.50
CA LEU A 20 -34.61 39.65 -25.42
C LEU A 20 -34.82 41.17 -25.54
N LEU A 21 -33.78 41.92 -25.90
CA LEU A 21 -33.88 43.35 -26.14
C LEU A 21 -34.79 43.67 -27.34
N LEU A 22 -34.72 42.88 -28.41
CA LEU A 22 -35.59 43.04 -29.57
C LEU A 22 -37.05 42.77 -29.20
N ALA A 23 -37.32 41.70 -28.44
CA ALA A 23 -38.66 41.40 -27.95
C ALA A 23 -39.22 42.54 -27.07
N SER A 24 -38.43 43.05 -26.12
CA SER A 24 -38.83 44.18 -25.27
C SER A 24 -39.09 45.46 -26.09
N PHE A 25 -38.28 45.70 -27.13
CA PHE A 25 -38.45 46.83 -28.02
C PHE A 25 -39.77 46.74 -28.81
N THR A 26 -40.08 45.59 -29.40
CA THR A 26 -41.35 45.41 -30.13
C THR A 26 -42.55 45.72 -29.24
N GLY A 27 -42.52 45.31 -27.97
CA GLY A 27 -43.54 45.67 -26.99
C GLY A 27 -43.64 47.19 -26.76
N LYS A 28 -42.52 47.87 -26.51
CA LYS A 28 -42.51 49.33 -26.29
C LYS A 28 -42.98 50.11 -27.52
N PHE A 29 -42.57 49.68 -28.71
CA PHE A 29 -42.99 50.29 -29.97
C PHE A 29 -44.50 50.17 -30.16
N ILE A 30 -45.06 48.98 -29.95
CA ILE A 30 -46.51 48.76 -30.03
C ILE A 30 -47.25 49.67 -29.04
N VAL A 31 -46.82 49.72 -27.78
CA VAL A 31 -47.45 50.58 -26.77
C VAL A 31 -47.36 52.04 -27.16
N SER A 32 -46.19 52.53 -27.56
CA SER A 32 -45.97 53.92 -27.99
C SER A 32 -46.90 54.29 -29.16
N THR A 33 -46.94 53.45 -30.19
CA THR A 33 -47.79 53.67 -31.37
C THR A 33 -49.28 53.68 -31.01
N VAL A 34 -49.74 52.74 -30.17
CA VAL A 34 -51.12 52.68 -29.70
C VAL A 34 -51.48 53.92 -28.87
N THR A 35 -50.59 54.36 -27.97
CA THR A 35 -50.83 55.57 -27.16
C THR A 35 -50.89 56.84 -28.02
N TRP A 36 -50.06 56.93 -29.05
CA TRP A 36 -50.08 58.05 -29.99
C TRP A 36 -51.36 58.08 -30.82
N ILE A 37 -51.79 56.93 -31.36
CA ILE A 37 -53.08 56.80 -32.06
C ILE A 37 -54.23 57.21 -31.15
N LEU A 38 -54.25 56.71 -29.91
CA LEU A 38 -55.30 57.05 -28.95
C LEU A 38 -55.31 58.56 -28.63
N SER A 39 -54.13 59.19 -28.52
CA SER A 39 -53.99 60.63 -28.32
C SER A 39 -54.58 61.43 -29.49
N ILE A 40 -54.34 61.00 -30.73
CA ILE A 40 -54.96 61.59 -31.93
C ILE A 40 -56.48 61.46 -31.88
N VAL A 41 -57.00 60.27 -31.54
CA VAL A 41 -58.45 60.03 -31.43
C VAL A 41 -59.08 60.92 -30.35
N ILE A 42 -58.45 61.06 -29.19
CA ILE A 42 -58.95 61.94 -28.12
C ILE A 42 -58.90 63.41 -28.55
N SER A 43 -57.82 63.84 -29.20
CA SER A 43 -57.65 65.21 -29.68
C SER A 43 -58.71 65.57 -30.73
N THR A 44 -58.94 64.68 -31.70
CA THR A 44 -59.99 64.87 -32.71
C THR A 44 -61.39 64.90 -32.10
N LEU A 45 -61.69 64.01 -31.16
CA LEU A 45 -62.98 64.00 -30.47
C LEU A 45 -63.20 65.27 -29.63
N LYS A 46 -62.16 65.81 -28.99
CA LYS A 46 -62.21 67.11 -28.31
C LYS A 46 -62.47 68.26 -29.27
N SER A 47 -61.81 68.30 -30.43
CA SER A 47 -62.06 69.33 -31.45
C SER A 47 -63.48 69.28 -31.98
N ILE A 48 -64.04 68.08 -32.18
CA ILE A 48 -65.43 67.89 -32.61
C ILE A 48 -66.42 68.34 -31.53
N LEU A 49 -66.21 67.95 -30.27
CA LEU A 49 -67.06 68.38 -29.15
C LEU A 49 -67.04 69.90 -28.97
N PHE A 50 -65.86 70.52 -29.07
CA PHE A 50 -65.72 71.97 -29.01
C PHE A 50 -66.50 72.66 -30.14
N PHE A 51 -66.44 72.14 -31.37
CA PHE A 51 -67.24 72.64 -32.47
C PHE A 51 -68.75 72.58 -32.17
N PHE A 52 -69.26 71.44 -31.69
CA PHE A 52 -70.67 71.30 -31.32
C PHE A 52 -71.06 72.18 -30.13
N GLN A 53 -70.16 72.40 -29.18
CA GLN A 53 -70.42 73.29 -28.04
C GLN A 53 -70.61 74.73 -28.50
N ILE A 54 -69.75 75.25 -29.37
CA ILE A 54 -69.93 76.59 -29.95
C ILE A 54 -71.29 76.65 -30.66
N VAL A 55 -71.61 75.67 -31.52
CA VAL A 55 -72.88 75.64 -32.28
C VAL A 55 -74.14 75.57 -31.38
N TYR A 56 -74.03 74.97 -30.20
CA TYR A 56 -75.14 74.86 -29.25
C TYR A 56 -75.31 76.11 -28.38
N GLU A 57 -74.21 76.72 -27.93
CA GLU A 57 -74.23 77.92 -27.08
C GLU A 57 -74.60 79.18 -27.86
N ASP A 58 -74.15 79.30 -29.11
CA ASP A 58 -74.49 80.40 -29.99
C ASP A 58 -75.70 80.02 -30.85
N ASN A 59 -76.86 80.66 -30.62
CA ASN A 59 -78.05 80.48 -31.45
C ASN A 59 -77.67 80.57 -32.94
N VAL A 60 -78.19 79.63 -33.75
CA VAL A 60 -77.86 79.44 -35.18
C VAL A 60 -77.88 80.74 -36.00
N SER A 61 -78.70 81.73 -35.61
CA SER A 61 -78.76 83.04 -36.25
C SER A 61 -77.57 83.97 -35.98
N ILE A 62 -76.97 83.93 -34.78
CA ILE A 62 -75.77 84.71 -34.42
C ILE A 62 -74.52 84.05 -35.00
N PHE A 63 -74.49 82.72 -35.03
CA PHE A 63 -73.43 81.93 -35.65
C PHE A 63 -73.17 82.31 -37.11
N THR A 64 -74.23 82.68 -37.84
CA THR A 64 -74.15 83.06 -39.24
C THR A 64 -73.60 84.47 -39.49
N GLU A 65 -73.59 85.36 -38.49
CA GLU A 65 -72.97 86.68 -38.58
C GLU A 65 -71.47 86.65 -38.21
N GLU A 66 -71.06 85.80 -37.26
CA GLU A 66 -69.67 85.73 -36.77
C GLU A 66 -68.79 84.63 -37.42
N ILE A 67 -69.25 84.05 -38.54
CA ILE A 67 -68.55 83.02 -39.33
C ILE A 67 -67.04 83.27 -39.51
N PRO A 68 -66.55 84.50 -39.79
CA PRO A 68 -65.11 84.72 -40.00
C PRO A 68 -64.26 84.47 -38.76
N ALA A 69 -64.78 84.75 -37.56
CA ALA A 69 -64.04 84.60 -36.30
C ALA A 69 -63.98 83.14 -35.85
N SER A 70 -65.09 82.41 -35.99
CA SER A 70 -65.16 80.97 -35.69
C SER A 70 -64.39 80.11 -36.71
N ALA A 71 -64.34 80.53 -37.97
CA ALA A 71 -63.56 79.85 -39.02
C ALA A 71 -62.05 79.83 -38.71
N ASN A 72 -61.49 80.91 -38.17
CA ASN A 72 -60.07 80.97 -37.79
C ASN A 72 -59.73 80.00 -36.65
N GLY A 73 -60.60 79.86 -35.64
CA GLY A 73 -60.41 78.89 -34.57
C GLY A 73 -60.44 77.43 -35.04
N ILE A 74 -61.30 77.11 -36.00
CA ILE A 74 -61.36 75.79 -36.64
C ILE A 74 -60.09 75.55 -37.47
N LEU A 75 -59.63 76.56 -38.21
CA LEU A 75 -58.40 76.47 -39.01
C LEU A 75 -57.18 76.24 -38.12
N ASP A 76 -57.05 76.96 -37.00
CA ASP A 76 -55.95 76.79 -36.04
C ASP A 76 -55.97 75.40 -35.38
N ALA A 77 -57.16 74.89 -35.03
CA ALA A 77 -57.32 73.53 -34.52
C ALA A 77 -56.91 72.46 -35.56
N PHE A 78 -57.23 72.68 -36.84
CA PHE A 78 -56.83 71.80 -37.93
C PHE A 78 -55.30 71.84 -38.16
N ILE A 79 -54.70 73.03 -38.18
CA ILE A 79 -53.25 73.22 -38.29
C ILE A 79 -52.53 72.52 -37.13
N TYR A 80 -53.04 72.64 -35.90
CA TYR A 80 -52.50 71.95 -34.73
C TYR A 80 -52.55 70.42 -34.89
N GLN A 81 -53.66 69.86 -35.38
CA GLN A 81 -53.76 68.41 -35.62
C GLN A 81 -52.80 67.93 -36.70
N VAL A 82 -52.62 68.69 -37.78
CA VAL A 82 -51.67 68.37 -38.85
C VAL A 82 -50.23 68.37 -38.33
N HIS A 83 -49.84 69.39 -37.54
CA HIS A 83 -48.51 69.44 -36.93
C HIS A 83 -48.28 68.30 -35.94
N TYR A 84 -49.27 68.00 -35.09
CA TYR A 84 -49.18 66.87 -34.14
C TYR A 84 -49.01 65.52 -34.85
N LEU A 85 -49.68 65.35 -35.99
CA LEU A 85 -49.55 64.15 -36.82
C LEU A 85 -48.18 64.08 -37.49
N GLN A 86 -47.67 65.20 -38.03
CA GLN A 86 -46.34 65.29 -38.62
C GLN A 86 -45.24 64.95 -37.61
N ASP A 87 -45.28 65.55 -36.42
CA ASP A 87 -44.27 65.32 -35.37
C ASP A 87 -44.28 63.87 -34.88
N GLY A 88 -45.47 63.28 -34.75
CA GLY A 88 -45.60 61.88 -34.39
C GLY A 88 -45.03 60.93 -35.44
N VAL A 89 -45.28 61.17 -36.73
CA VAL A 89 -44.69 60.40 -37.83
C VAL A 89 -43.17 60.51 -37.82
N ILE A 90 -42.63 61.72 -37.66
CA ILE A 90 -41.18 61.96 -37.59
C ILE A 90 -40.56 61.20 -36.41
N ASN A 91 -41.20 61.23 -35.24
CA ASN A 91 -40.70 60.54 -34.05
C ASN A 91 -40.68 59.01 -34.24
N ILE A 92 -41.75 58.44 -34.81
CA ILE A 92 -41.82 57.01 -35.13
C ILE A 92 -40.73 56.62 -36.13
N CYS A 93 -40.55 57.41 -37.20
CA CYS A 93 -39.51 57.16 -38.20
C CYS A 93 -38.10 57.21 -37.59
N ASN A 94 -37.81 58.21 -36.74
CA ASN A 94 -36.51 58.35 -36.08
C ASN A 94 -36.23 57.21 -35.09
N GLU A 95 -37.23 56.83 -34.30
CA GLU A 95 -37.11 55.71 -33.37
C GLU A 95 -36.87 54.39 -34.14
N MET A 96 -37.61 54.15 -35.22
CA MET A 96 -37.43 52.99 -36.09
C MET A 96 -36.03 52.96 -36.73
N TYR A 97 -35.54 54.09 -37.24
CA TYR A 97 -34.22 54.20 -37.85
C TYR A 97 -33.07 53.92 -36.85
N SER A 98 -33.14 54.53 -35.66
CA SER A 98 -32.11 54.35 -34.62
C SER A 98 -31.98 52.89 -34.17
N LYS A 99 -33.08 52.14 -34.18
CA LYS A 99 -33.11 50.74 -33.75
C LYS A 99 -32.76 49.79 -34.88
N LEU A 100 -33.17 50.08 -36.11
CA LEU A 100 -32.76 49.31 -37.28
C LEU A 100 -31.25 49.38 -37.49
N SER A 101 -30.65 50.57 -37.35
CA SER A 101 -29.20 50.73 -37.41
C SER A 101 -28.48 49.97 -36.28
N GLY A 102 -29.04 49.95 -35.06
CA GLY A 102 -28.56 49.10 -33.97
C GLY A 102 -28.65 47.60 -34.28
N LEU A 103 -29.75 47.15 -34.90
CA LEU A 103 -29.93 45.75 -35.30
C LEU A 103 -28.92 45.35 -36.37
N VAL A 104 -28.71 46.20 -37.39
CA VAL A 104 -27.68 45.98 -38.42
C VAL A 104 -26.29 45.91 -37.81
N ALA A 105 -25.98 46.79 -36.85
CA ALA A 105 -24.68 46.77 -36.15
C ALA A 105 -24.47 45.47 -35.36
N THR A 106 -25.49 45.00 -34.62
CA THR A 106 -25.40 43.72 -33.88
C THR A 106 -25.29 42.51 -34.81
N ALA A 107 -26.01 42.51 -35.94
CA ALA A 107 -25.89 41.46 -36.95
C ALA A 107 -24.48 41.42 -37.55
N ASN A 108 -23.90 42.58 -37.89
CA ASN A 108 -22.53 42.67 -38.39
C ASN A 108 -21.50 42.25 -37.33
N TRP A 109 -21.73 42.58 -36.05
CA TRP A 109 -20.87 42.09 -34.97
C TRP A 109 -20.93 40.56 -34.86
N LEU A 110 -22.12 39.96 -34.97
CA LEU A 110 -22.29 38.52 -34.91
C LEU A 110 -21.60 37.80 -36.08
N THR A 111 -21.72 38.33 -37.30
CA THR A 111 -21.03 37.75 -38.46
C THR A 111 -19.51 37.80 -38.31
N GLN A 112 -18.96 38.92 -37.83
CA GLN A 112 -17.54 39.04 -37.53
C GLN A 112 -17.10 38.06 -36.43
N ALA A 113 -17.88 37.93 -35.36
CA ALA A 113 -17.59 36.99 -34.29
C ALA A 113 -17.54 35.54 -34.80
N VAL A 114 -18.48 35.14 -35.66
CA VAL A 114 -18.51 33.80 -36.28
C VAL A 114 -17.30 33.56 -37.17
N ILE A 115 -16.92 34.54 -38.00
CA ILE A 115 -15.72 34.45 -38.87
C ILE A 115 -14.45 34.27 -38.04
N VAL A 116 -14.29 35.06 -36.97
CA VAL A 116 -13.13 34.95 -36.06
C VAL A 116 -13.11 33.57 -35.39
N MET A 117 -14.24 33.08 -34.88
CA MET A 117 -14.31 31.74 -34.28
C MET A 117 -13.92 30.64 -35.28
N LEU A 118 -14.42 30.72 -36.51
CA LEU A 118 -14.09 29.75 -37.55
C LEU A 118 -12.58 29.77 -37.86
N SER A 119 -11.98 30.96 -37.93
CA SER A 119 -10.54 31.11 -38.16
C SER A 119 -9.68 30.54 -37.01
N GLU A 120 -10.11 30.72 -35.76
CA GLU A 120 -9.44 30.16 -34.58
C GLU A 120 -9.53 28.63 -34.57
N VAL A 121 -10.70 28.06 -34.90
CA VAL A 121 -10.88 26.61 -35.03
C VAL A 121 -9.97 26.06 -36.14
N LEU A 122 -9.88 26.72 -37.29
CA LEU A 122 -9.03 26.28 -38.39
C LEU A 122 -7.54 26.32 -38.00
N THR A 123 -7.14 27.35 -37.25
CA THR A 123 -5.77 27.49 -36.71
C THR A 123 -5.46 26.39 -35.69
N LEU A 124 -6.44 26.03 -34.85
CA LEU A 124 -6.32 24.92 -33.92
C LEU A 124 -6.11 23.60 -34.67
N VAL A 125 -6.94 23.33 -35.69
CA VAL A 125 -6.81 22.12 -36.53
C VAL A 125 -5.44 22.06 -37.19
N LYS A 126 -4.98 23.16 -37.81
CA LYS A 126 -3.63 23.25 -38.40
C LYS A 126 -2.54 22.91 -37.38
N SER A 127 -2.62 23.50 -36.18
CA SER A 127 -1.61 23.28 -35.13
C SER A 127 -1.61 21.84 -34.63
N SER A 128 -2.78 21.21 -34.51
CA SER A 128 -2.89 19.78 -34.17
C SER A 128 -2.27 18.89 -35.24
N VAL A 129 -2.51 19.18 -36.53
CA VAL A 129 -1.91 18.42 -37.64
C VAL A 129 -0.39 18.54 -37.63
N ILE A 130 0.16 19.75 -37.40
CA ILE A 130 1.61 19.97 -37.30
C ILE A 130 2.18 19.17 -36.12
N PHE A 131 1.56 19.23 -34.94
CA PHE A 131 2.00 18.48 -33.77
C PHE A 131 2.02 16.96 -34.01
N VAL A 132 0.97 16.42 -34.63
CA VAL A 132 0.92 15.00 -35.00
C VAL A 132 1.98 14.67 -36.05
N GLY A 133 2.19 15.56 -37.03
CA GLY A 133 3.26 15.41 -38.03
C GLY A 133 4.64 15.34 -37.41
N ASP A 134 4.97 16.29 -36.51
CA ASP A 134 6.28 16.37 -35.86
C ASP A 134 6.55 15.18 -34.93
N THR A 135 5.53 14.71 -34.22
CA THR A 135 5.66 13.52 -33.36
C THR A 135 5.88 12.26 -34.18
N VAL A 136 5.15 12.07 -35.27
CA VAL A 136 5.38 10.94 -36.20
C VAL A 136 6.75 11.04 -36.84
N TRP A 137 7.16 12.23 -37.30
CA TRP A 137 8.48 12.45 -37.88
C TRP A 137 9.61 12.13 -36.89
N LEU A 138 9.47 12.56 -35.63
CA LEU A 138 10.40 12.22 -34.55
C LEU A 138 10.45 10.71 -34.36
N ILE A 139 9.31 10.02 -34.28
CA ILE A 139 9.30 8.57 -34.09
C ILE A 139 9.99 7.87 -35.27
N VAL A 140 9.71 8.28 -36.50
CA VAL A 140 10.27 7.65 -37.71
C VAL A 140 11.77 7.94 -37.87
N THR A 141 12.25 9.13 -37.53
CA THR A 141 13.65 9.53 -37.76
C THR A 141 14.54 9.33 -36.55
N PHE A 142 14.07 9.70 -35.35
CA PHE A 142 14.87 9.69 -34.14
C PHE A 142 15.01 8.29 -33.56
N VAL A 143 13.94 7.49 -33.55
CA VAL A 143 13.95 6.17 -32.91
C VAL A 143 14.92 5.21 -33.61
N PRO A 144 14.95 5.08 -34.96
CA PRO A 144 15.84 4.12 -35.59
C PRO A 144 17.32 4.52 -35.51
N ILE A 145 17.61 5.82 -35.52
CA ILE A 145 18.99 6.33 -35.64
C ILE A 145 19.61 6.55 -34.26
N HIS A 146 18.92 7.26 -33.37
CA HIS A 146 19.50 7.74 -32.12
C HIS A 146 19.27 6.79 -30.94
N LEU A 147 18.15 6.05 -30.91
CA LEU A 147 17.89 5.12 -29.81
C LEU A 147 18.95 4.00 -29.70
N PRO A 148 19.40 3.34 -30.80
CA PRO A 148 20.43 2.31 -30.70
C PRO A 148 21.79 2.89 -30.30
N GLN A 149 22.11 4.11 -30.73
CA GLN A 149 23.36 4.79 -30.35
C GLN A 149 23.39 5.10 -28.86
N LEU A 150 22.29 5.63 -28.32
CA LEU A 150 22.13 5.90 -26.89
C LEU A 150 22.22 4.60 -26.09
N LEU A 151 21.48 3.57 -26.52
CA LEU A 151 21.46 2.27 -25.88
C LEU A 151 22.87 1.64 -25.85
N ARG A 152 23.62 1.74 -26.95
CA ARG A 152 25.01 1.26 -27.04
C ARG A 152 25.93 2.00 -26.08
N ALA A 153 25.80 3.33 -25.97
CA ALA A 153 26.59 4.13 -25.04
C ALA A 153 26.30 3.74 -23.57
N VAL A 154 25.03 3.56 -23.23
CA VAL A 154 24.60 3.11 -21.90
C VAL A 154 25.14 1.72 -21.60
N PHE A 155 25.00 0.74 -22.50
CA PHE A 155 25.54 -0.60 -22.29
C PHE A 155 27.07 -0.59 -22.16
N LYS A 156 27.78 0.24 -22.93
CA LYS A 156 29.25 0.38 -22.80
C LYS A 156 29.64 0.93 -21.43
N TYR A 157 28.92 1.94 -20.94
CA TYR A 157 29.16 2.51 -19.61
C TYR A 157 28.89 1.50 -18.50
N ILE A 158 27.75 0.80 -18.56
CA ILE A 158 27.40 -0.26 -17.61
C ILE A 158 28.46 -1.36 -17.62
N GLY A 159 28.90 -1.80 -18.80
CA GLY A 159 29.96 -2.80 -18.94
C GLY A 159 31.27 -2.37 -18.29
N HIS A 160 31.67 -1.10 -18.44
CA HIS A 160 32.86 -0.56 -17.79
C HIS A 160 32.74 -0.54 -16.27
N VAL A 161 31.60 -0.08 -15.74
CA VAL A 161 31.34 -0.03 -14.29
C VAL A 161 31.32 -1.42 -13.66
N ILE A 162 30.65 -2.39 -14.31
CA ILE A 162 30.63 -3.78 -13.85
C ILE A 162 32.03 -4.38 -13.91
N GLY A 163 32.77 -4.13 -15.01
CA GLY A 163 34.15 -4.58 -15.15
C GLY A 163 35.07 -4.07 -14.05
N SER A 164 35.02 -2.77 -13.73
CA SER A 164 35.82 -2.19 -12.64
C SER A 164 35.43 -2.76 -11.27
N LEU A 165 34.13 -2.95 -11.00
CA LEU A 165 33.66 -3.57 -9.76
C LEU A 165 34.19 -5.00 -9.60
N ILE A 166 34.16 -5.80 -10.67
CA ILE A 166 34.67 -7.18 -10.63
C ILE A 166 36.17 -7.20 -10.40
N VAL A 167 36.93 -6.34 -11.10
CA VAL A 167 38.39 -6.27 -10.94
C VAL A 167 38.76 -5.83 -9.53
N ASP A 168 38.10 -4.81 -8.99
CA ASP A 168 38.34 -4.33 -7.61
C ASP A 168 37.98 -5.40 -6.57
N ALA A 169 36.86 -6.10 -6.76
CA ALA A 169 36.47 -7.22 -5.89
C ALA A 169 37.50 -8.36 -5.95
N TYR A 170 37.95 -8.73 -7.15
CA TYR A 170 38.97 -9.76 -7.33
C TYR A 170 40.31 -9.36 -6.71
N MET A 171 40.77 -8.12 -6.91
CA MET A 171 42.00 -7.62 -6.31
C MET A 171 41.91 -7.56 -4.78
N THR A 172 40.74 -7.24 -4.24
CA THR A 172 40.50 -7.28 -2.79
C THR A 172 40.53 -8.71 -2.25
N LEU A 173 39.89 -9.65 -2.95
CA LEU A 173 39.95 -11.07 -2.62
C LEU A 173 41.37 -11.63 -2.71
N LEU A 174 42.13 -11.23 -3.73
CA LEU A 174 43.52 -11.62 -3.92
C LEU A 174 44.40 -11.09 -2.79
N LYS A 175 44.22 -9.82 -2.38
CA LYS A 175 44.91 -9.24 -1.21
C LYS A 175 44.57 -9.99 0.07
N PHE A 176 43.31 -10.34 0.28
CA PHE A 176 42.87 -11.14 1.42
C PHE A 176 43.50 -12.54 1.40
N THR A 177 43.53 -13.18 0.23
CA THR A 177 44.15 -14.49 0.05
C THR A 177 45.66 -14.43 0.28
N ASN A 178 46.33 -13.40 -0.24
CA ASN A 178 47.77 -13.20 -0.03
C ASN A 178 48.10 -12.95 1.44
N TYR A 179 47.28 -12.15 2.13
CA TYR A 179 47.39 -11.95 3.58
C TYR A 179 47.22 -13.27 4.35
N LEU A 180 46.30 -14.14 3.94
CA LEU A 180 46.14 -15.47 4.55
C LEU A 180 47.34 -16.38 4.27
N THR A 181 47.99 -16.28 3.10
CA THR A 181 49.19 -17.08 2.78
C THR A 181 50.46 -16.56 3.46
N GLU A 182 50.53 -15.27 3.83
CA GLU A 182 51.63 -14.69 4.60
C GLU A 182 51.64 -15.19 6.06
N VAL A 183 50.50 -15.65 6.58
CA VAL A 183 50.46 -16.35 7.85
C VAL A 183 50.93 -17.80 7.62
N PRO A 184 52.08 -18.22 8.16
CA PRO A 184 52.55 -19.59 7.96
C PRO A 184 51.49 -20.54 8.50
N LEU A 185 51.15 -21.58 7.74
CA LEU A 185 50.16 -22.60 8.11
C LEU A 185 50.42 -23.14 9.52
N GLN A 186 51.70 -23.20 9.92
CA GLN A 186 52.16 -23.57 11.25
C GLN A 186 51.59 -22.68 12.38
N SER A 187 51.39 -21.38 12.16
CA SER A 187 50.78 -20.47 13.15
C SER A 187 49.27 -20.70 13.29
N PHE A 188 48.56 -20.97 12.19
CA PHE A 188 47.13 -21.32 12.26
C PHE A 188 46.92 -22.68 12.93
N MET A 189 47.75 -23.67 12.57
CA MET A 189 47.78 -24.98 13.25
C MET A 189 48.19 -24.84 14.71
N GLY A 190 49.09 -23.90 15.03
CA GLY A 190 49.50 -23.58 16.39
C GLY A 190 48.37 -22.99 17.24
N ILE A 191 47.60 -22.03 16.71
CA ILE A 191 46.48 -21.43 17.44
C ILE A 191 45.33 -22.43 17.61
N THR A 192 45.00 -23.19 16.57
CA THR A 192 43.95 -24.22 16.64
C THR A 192 44.33 -25.34 17.60
N SER A 193 45.58 -25.83 17.52
CA SER A 193 46.09 -26.79 18.49
C SER A 193 46.18 -26.22 19.89
N ALA A 194 46.57 -24.95 20.08
CA ALA A 194 46.59 -24.30 21.39
C ALA A 194 45.18 -24.19 21.99
N ILE A 195 44.16 -23.84 21.20
CA ILE A 195 42.76 -23.82 21.66
C ILE A 195 42.31 -25.22 22.06
N ILE A 196 42.65 -26.24 21.26
CA ILE A 196 42.34 -27.65 21.53
C ILE A 196 43.06 -28.12 22.80
N ILE A 197 44.34 -27.79 22.96
CA ILE A 197 45.16 -28.12 24.14
C ILE A 197 44.61 -27.42 25.37
N VAL A 198 44.29 -26.13 25.32
CA VAL A 198 43.68 -25.41 26.44
C VAL A 198 42.35 -26.04 26.83
N ARG A 199 41.49 -26.37 25.85
CA ARG A 199 40.24 -27.11 26.08
C ARG A 199 40.48 -28.48 26.72
N LEU A 200 41.43 -29.25 26.20
CA LEU A 200 41.83 -30.56 26.74
C LEU A 200 42.38 -30.43 28.15
N CYS A 201 43.26 -29.47 28.43
CA CYS A 201 43.83 -29.22 29.74
C CYS A 201 42.77 -28.80 30.76
N VAL A 202 41.81 -27.96 30.38
CA VAL A 202 40.67 -27.61 31.24
C VAL A 202 39.84 -28.86 31.54
N HIS A 203 39.51 -29.65 30.52
CA HIS A 203 38.73 -30.87 30.67
C HIS A 203 39.44 -31.95 31.52
N PHE A 204 40.74 -32.16 31.28
CA PHE A 204 41.56 -33.08 32.06
C PHE A 204 41.75 -32.60 33.50
N ARG A 205 41.95 -31.29 33.73
CA ARG A 205 42.04 -30.73 35.08
C ARG A 205 40.77 -31.00 35.88
N GLU A 206 39.60 -30.74 35.29
CA GLU A 206 38.32 -31.04 35.92
C GLU A 206 38.19 -32.54 36.24
N THR A 207 38.55 -33.40 35.28
CA THR A 207 38.50 -34.86 35.45
C THR A 207 39.45 -35.35 36.55
N ILE A 208 40.70 -34.86 36.59
CA ILE A 208 41.70 -35.22 37.60
C ILE A 208 41.31 -34.72 38.99
N VAL A 209 40.81 -33.48 39.12
CA VAL A 209 40.36 -32.94 40.41
C VAL A 209 39.20 -33.79 40.96
N ILE A 210 38.26 -34.18 40.10
CA ILE A 210 37.15 -35.07 40.51
C ILE A 210 37.68 -36.43 40.95
N GLN A 211 38.59 -37.05 40.19
CA GLN A 211 39.15 -38.36 40.55
C GLN A 211 40.02 -38.31 41.81
N MET A 212 40.85 -37.28 41.98
CA MET A 212 41.68 -37.10 43.18
C MET A 212 40.82 -36.82 44.41
N ASN A 213 39.73 -36.06 44.28
CA ASN A 213 38.80 -35.84 45.39
C ASN A 213 38.06 -37.13 45.76
N MET A 214 37.64 -37.94 44.78
CA MET A 214 37.05 -39.26 45.00
C MET A 214 38.03 -40.21 45.70
N LEU A 215 39.29 -40.22 45.28
CA LEU A 215 40.34 -41.05 45.85
C LEU A 215 40.73 -40.57 47.27
N TYR A 216 40.81 -39.26 47.50
CA TYR A 216 41.05 -38.65 48.80
C TYR A 216 39.93 -39.00 49.79
N TRP A 217 38.66 -38.83 49.40
CA TRP A 217 37.52 -39.25 50.22
C TRP A 217 37.48 -40.76 50.45
N SER A 218 37.89 -41.56 49.46
CA SER A 218 37.99 -43.01 49.62
C SER A 218 39.11 -43.43 50.59
N LEU A 219 40.27 -42.79 50.52
CA LEU A 219 41.39 -43.03 51.43
C LEU A 219 41.05 -42.58 52.84
N ILE A 220 40.48 -41.38 53.02
CA ILE A 220 40.01 -40.93 54.33
C ILE A 220 39.00 -41.91 54.90
N ARG A 221 38.01 -42.32 54.11
CA ARG A 221 37.01 -43.29 54.55
C ARG A 221 37.65 -44.61 54.95
N ASN A 222 38.61 -45.12 54.18
CA ASN A 222 39.33 -46.36 54.53
C ASN A 222 40.20 -46.20 55.77
N VAL A 223 40.87 -45.06 55.97
CA VAL A 223 41.66 -44.77 57.17
C VAL A 223 40.73 -44.58 58.37
N LEU A 224 39.58 -43.93 58.21
CA LEU A 224 38.56 -43.80 59.25
C LEU A 224 37.99 -45.18 59.60
N TYR A 225 37.68 -46.02 58.62
CA TYR A 225 37.25 -47.40 58.82
C TYR A 225 38.32 -48.22 59.52
N LEU A 226 39.59 -48.09 59.13
CA LEU A 226 40.70 -48.79 59.77
C LEU A 226 40.91 -48.29 61.19
N TYR A 227 40.80 -46.99 61.43
CA TYR A 227 40.87 -46.38 62.76
C TYR A 227 39.73 -46.86 63.65
N TYR A 228 38.48 -46.84 63.16
CA TYR A 228 37.32 -47.37 63.88
C TYR A 228 37.41 -48.90 64.06
N ALA A 229 37.92 -49.64 63.08
CA ALA A 229 38.13 -51.09 63.18
C ALA A 229 39.23 -51.44 64.19
N LEU A 230 40.33 -50.68 64.22
CA LEU A 230 41.39 -50.81 65.23
C LEU A 230 40.90 -50.43 66.62
N LEU A 231 40.14 -49.33 66.74
CA LEU A 231 39.50 -48.96 68.00
C LEU A 231 38.59 -50.09 68.47
N ASN A 232 37.76 -50.63 67.57
CA ASN A 232 36.82 -51.71 67.86
C ASN A 232 37.54 -53.01 68.23
N TYR A 233 38.66 -53.34 67.57
CA TYR A 233 39.53 -54.47 67.91
C TYR A 233 40.15 -54.33 69.30
N PHE A 234 40.54 -53.12 69.71
CA PHE A 234 41.13 -52.88 71.03
C PHE A 234 40.09 -52.79 72.15
N THR A 235 38.89 -52.24 71.88
CA THR A 235 37.86 -52.05 72.90
C THR A 235 36.95 -53.26 73.10
N ASN A 236 36.73 -54.08 72.08
CA ASN A 236 35.84 -55.24 72.14
C ASN A 236 36.64 -56.55 72.01
N SER A 237 36.89 -57.21 73.13
CA SER A 237 37.70 -58.43 73.23
C SER A 237 37.13 -59.63 72.46
N GLU A 238 35.87 -59.59 72.05
CA GLU A 238 35.21 -60.68 71.32
C GLU A 238 35.54 -60.67 69.81
N VAL A 239 35.92 -59.52 69.24
CA VAL A 239 36.13 -59.38 67.79
C VAL A 239 37.51 -59.88 67.35
N GLY A 240 38.52 -59.85 68.23
CA GLY A 240 39.86 -60.33 67.92
C GLY A 240 39.97 -61.85 67.68
N LEU A 241 39.03 -62.63 68.22
CA LEU A 241 38.99 -64.08 68.01
C LEU A 241 38.48 -64.45 66.60
N ILE A 242 37.60 -63.62 66.01
CA ILE A 242 36.99 -63.87 64.70
C ILE A 242 37.97 -63.54 63.56
N THR A 243 38.83 -62.54 63.72
CA THR A 243 39.82 -62.15 62.70
C THR A 243 41.00 -63.12 62.59
N GLN A 244 41.28 -63.91 63.62
CA GLN A 244 42.33 -64.92 63.61
C GLN A 244 41.90 -66.22 62.89
N MET A 245 40.60 -66.43 62.69
CA MET A 245 40.05 -67.61 62.00
C MET A 245 39.93 -67.44 60.47
N ALA A 246 40.04 -66.20 59.97
CA ALA A 246 39.93 -65.91 58.53
C ALA A 246 41.25 -66.03 57.74
N GLY A 247 42.34 -66.46 58.39
CA GLY A 247 43.71 -66.41 57.88
C GLY A 247 44.31 -67.70 57.30
N GLY A 248 43.52 -68.75 57.04
CA GLY A 248 44.02 -69.90 56.28
C GLY A 248 43.17 -71.16 56.32
N GLN A 249 42.52 -71.47 55.19
CA GLN A 249 42.50 -72.79 54.54
C GLN A 249 41.72 -72.72 53.23
N ASP A 250 42.44 -72.93 52.11
CA ASP A 250 41.86 -73.21 50.80
C ASP A 250 41.30 -74.65 50.80
N ILE A 251 40.06 -74.83 50.37
CA ILE A 251 39.49 -76.14 50.03
C ILE A 251 39.02 -76.06 48.57
N ASP A 252 39.73 -76.80 47.72
CA ASP A 252 39.44 -76.99 46.31
C ASP A 252 38.45 -78.17 46.10
N SER A 253 37.83 -78.16 44.92
CA SER A 253 37.14 -79.25 44.23
C SER A 253 35.60 -79.38 44.36
N ARG A 254 34.97 -78.74 43.36
CA ARG A 254 34.12 -79.36 42.32
C ARG A 254 32.73 -79.93 42.67
N ASP A 255 31.77 -79.30 41.97
CA ASP A 255 30.78 -79.90 41.06
C ASP A 255 29.31 -80.07 41.50
N VAL A 256 28.45 -79.87 40.48
CA VAL A 256 27.11 -80.47 40.28
C VAL A 256 25.88 -79.65 40.74
N THR A 257 25.45 -78.80 39.79
CA THR A 257 24.14 -78.77 39.12
C THR A 257 22.79 -78.79 39.86
N ILE A 258 21.97 -77.82 39.42
CA ILE A 258 20.55 -77.90 39.00
C ILE A 258 19.50 -78.07 40.11
N GLY A 259 18.56 -77.12 40.12
CA GLY A 259 17.26 -77.32 40.75
C GLY A 259 16.42 -76.04 40.82
N SER A 260 15.75 -75.71 39.72
CA SER A 260 14.56 -74.87 39.77
C SER A 260 13.51 -75.48 40.70
N SER A 261 12.78 -74.66 41.45
CA SER A 261 11.43 -75.03 41.87
C SER A 261 10.46 -73.86 41.70
N PRO A 262 9.19 -74.16 41.39
CA PRO A 262 8.20 -73.26 40.79
C PRO A 262 7.27 -72.67 41.86
N ILE A 263 6.21 -71.94 41.43
CA ILE A 263 5.12 -71.30 42.21
C ILE A 263 5.49 -69.85 42.59
N ASP A 264 5.02 -68.76 41.98
CA ASP A 264 3.78 -68.47 41.25
C ASP A 264 4.03 -67.95 39.81
N ASP A 265 3.73 -68.82 38.85
CA ASP A 265 3.63 -68.53 37.43
C ASP A 265 2.30 -67.82 37.12
N ALA A 266 2.42 -66.55 36.69
CA ALA A 266 1.65 -65.91 35.62
C ALA A 266 1.70 -64.37 35.75
N ALA A 267 1.84 -63.84 36.98
CA ALA A 267 1.77 -62.41 37.23
C ALA A 267 3.13 -61.68 37.10
N ASN A 268 4.24 -62.28 37.55
CA ASN A 268 5.54 -61.61 37.61
C ASN A 268 6.39 -61.73 36.32
N ALA A 269 6.07 -62.67 35.42
CA ALA A 269 6.77 -62.77 34.14
C ALA A 269 6.36 -61.63 33.19
N ALA A 270 5.10 -61.22 33.19
CA ALA A 270 4.60 -60.09 32.39
C ALA A 270 5.32 -58.78 32.73
N ASP A 271 5.62 -58.58 34.02
CA ASP A 271 6.31 -57.38 34.50
C ASP A 271 7.84 -57.46 34.36
N SER A 272 8.38 -58.45 33.66
CA SER A 272 9.79 -58.52 33.25
C SER A 272 9.97 -58.33 31.74
N LEU A 273 8.88 -58.17 30.99
CA LEU A 273 8.86 -58.07 29.54
C LEU A 273 8.80 -56.61 29.06
N CYS A 274 9.27 -56.41 27.84
CA CYS A 274 9.29 -55.13 27.15
C CYS A 274 7.86 -54.60 26.98
N VAL A 275 7.62 -53.35 27.39
CA VAL A 275 6.26 -52.78 27.36
C VAL A 275 5.69 -52.60 25.95
N ILE A 276 6.52 -52.65 24.90
CA ILE A 276 6.10 -52.51 23.51
C ILE A 276 5.75 -53.86 22.87
N CYS A 277 6.64 -54.85 22.96
CA CYS A 277 6.41 -56.14 22.30
C CYS A 277 5.87 -57.22 23.22
N GLN A 278 6.00 -57.09 24.54
CA GLN A 278 5.61 -58.07 25.55
C GLN A 278 6.12 -59.52 25.35
N GLU A 279 7.03 -59.72 24.39
CA GLU A 279 7.62 -61.04 24.07
C GLU A 279 9.03 -61.21 24.63
N ARG A 280 9.81 -60.12 24.72
CA ARG A 280 11.23 -60.13 25.08
C ARG A 280 11.45 -59.39 26.38
N GLN A 281 12.40 -59.85 27.21
CA GLN A 281 12.71 -59.21 28.48
C GLN A 281 13.22 -57.77 28.31
N LYS A 282 12.87 -56.90 29.27
CA LYS A 282 13.33 -55.51 29.30
C LYS A 282 14.80 -55.47 29.73
N CYS A 283 15.65 -55.00 28.83
CA CYS A 283 17.11 -54.99 28.99
C CYS A 283 17.74 -53.65 28.57
N VAL A 284 16.92 -52.60 28.39
CA VAL A 284 17.39 -51.27 27.97
C VAL A 284 16.97 -50.21 28.98
N LEU A 285 17.95 -49.53 29.57
CA LEU A 285 17.81 -48.38 30.44
C LEU A 285 17.79 -47.08 29.64
N THR A 286 16.73 -46.28 29.76
CA THR A 286 16.59 -45.00 29.04
C THR A 286 17.07 -43.82 29.89
N LEU A 287 17.93 -42.94 29.36
CA LEU A 287 18.41 -41.73 30.04
C LEU A 287 17.76 -40.46 29.46
N PRO A 288 17.36 -39.50 30.31
CA PRO A 288 17.79 -39.33 31.70
C PRO A 288 16.86 -39.95 32.75
N CYS A 289 15.69 -40.47 32.35
CA CYS A 289 14.64 -40.92 33.27
C CYS A 289 14.91 -42.26 33.98
N ARG A 290 15.93 -43.02 33.56
CA ARG A 290 16.38 -44.30 34.14
C ARG A 290 15.33 -45.41 34.23
N HIS A 291 14.34 -45.43 33.34
CA HIS A 291 13.40 -46.53 33.25
C HIS A 291 13.97 -47.69 32.42
N VAL A 292 13.84 -48.92 32.94
CA VAL A 292 14.12 -50.16 32.20
C VAL A 292 12.79 -50.71 31.73
N CYS A 293 12.41 -50.43 30.48
CA CYS A 293 11.08 -50.78 29.97
C CYS A 293 11.07 -51.39 28.56
N LEU A 294 12.23 -51.42 27.87
CA LEU A 294 12.34 -51.84 26.48
C LEU A 294 13.34 -52.99 26.30
N CYS A 295 13.12 -53.80 25.27
CA CYS A 295 14.15 -54.66 24.69
C CYS A 295 14.95 -53.89 23.63
N THR A 296 16.12 -54.43 23.25
CA THR A 296 17.04 -53.82 22.28
C THR A 296 16.39 -53.52 20.92
N ASP A 297 15.55 -54.42 20.41
CA ASP A 297 14.91 -54.25 19.11
C ASP A 297 13.83 -53.17 19.12
N CYS A 298 12.97 -53.17 20.15
CA CYS A 298 11.91 -52.17 20.29
C CYS A 298 12.50 -50.78 20.55
N CYS A 299 13.62 -50.70 21.28
CA CYS A 299 14.37 -49.47 21.44
C CYS A 299 14.85 -48.92 20.08
N ARG A 300 15.49 -49.74 19.24
CA ARG A 300 15.96 -49.30 17.90
C ARG A 300 14.82 -48.81 17.00
N ARG A 301 13.66 -49.45 17.04
CA ARG A 301 12.48 -49.01 16.27
C ARG A 301 11.93 -47.69 16.80
N LEU A 302 11.85 -47.53 18.12
CA LEU A 302 11.39 -46.30 18.78
C LEU A 302 12.28 -45.09 18.42
N TYR A 303 13.59 -45.33 18.27
CA TYR A 303 14.56 -44.33 17.83
C TYR A 303 14.27 -43.70 16.46
N GLY A 304 13.56 -44.41 15.58
CA GLY A 304 13.16 -43.96 14.24
C GLY A 304 11.78 -43.30 14.17
N TYR A 305 10.91 -43.50 15.17
CA TYR A 305 9.54 -42.95 15.18
C TYR A 305 9.39 -41.79 16.14
N GLN A 306 9.60 -42.02 17.44
CA GLN A 306 9.41 -41.02 18.49
C GLN A 306 10.27 -41.36 19.69
N ARG A 307 11.34 -40.58 19.92
CA ARG A 307 12.36 -40.82 20.97
C ARG A 307 11.90 -40.39 22.37
N THR A 308 10.78 -40.91 22.85
CA THR A 308 10.27 -40.64 24.20
C THR A 308 10.10 -41.92 25.00
N CYS A 309 10.36 -41.87 26.30
CA CYS A 309 10.20 -43.01 27.19
C CYS A 309 8.71 -43.40 27.29
N PRO A 310 8.31 -44.66 27.03
CA PRO A 310 6.90 -45.05 27.08
C PRO A 310 6.26 -44.90 28.46
N ILE A 311 7.05 -44.97 29.53
CA ILE A 311 6.57 -44.87 30.91
C ILE A 311 6.31 -43.42 31.32
N CYS A 312 7.30 -42.54 31.14
CA CYS A 312 7.27 -41.17 31.67
C CYS A 312 7.26 -40.07 30.61
N ARG A 313 7.25 -40.45 29.32
CA ARG A 313 7.22 -39.57 28.13
C ARG A 313 8.39 -38.59 27.99
N THR A 314 9.39 -38.66 28.86
CA THR A 314 10.62 -37.86 28.76
C THR A 314 11.43 -38.24 27.52
N PHE A 315 12.01 -37.24 26.85
CA PHE A 315 12.85 -37.46 25.67
C PHE A 315 14.10 -38.29 26.02
N ILE A 316 14.38 -39.31 25.20
CA ILE A 316 15.50 -40.23 25.42
C ILE A 316 16.74 -39.67 24.71
N TYR A 317 17.73 -39.23 25.48
CA TYR A 317 19.02 -38.77 24.93
C TYR A 317 19.94 -39.96 24.65
N HIS A 318 20.03 -40.90 25.59
CA HIS A 318 20.90 -42.07 25.51
C HIS A 318 20.22 -43.32 26.07
N THR A 319 20.62 -44.48 25.58
CA THR A 319 20.16 -45.78 26.09
C THR A 319 21.33 -46.69 26.36
N VAL A 320 21.25 -47.43 27.47
CA VAL A 320 22.27 -48.40 27.89
C VAL A 320 21.62 -49.77 28.00
N THR A 321 22.24 -50.79 27.41
CA THR A 321 21.80 -52.18 27.57
C THR A 321 22.30 -52.74 28.90
N VAL A 322 21.40 -53.26 29.71
CA VAL A 322 21.66 -53.86 31.02
C VAL A 322 21.30 -55.34 30.98
N TYR A 323 22.15 -56.17 31.58
CA TYR A 323 21.89 -57.59 31.78
C TYR A 323 21.38 -57.76 33.21
N LEU A 324 20.11 -58.16 33.34
CA LEU A 324 19.43 -58.44 34.59
C LEU A 324 19.50 -59.94 34.89
#